data_AF-A0A7Y9S0S5-F1
#
_entry.id   AF-A0A7Y9S0S5-F1
#
_cell.length_a   1.000
_cell.length_b   1.000
_cell.length_c   1.000
_cell.angle_alpha   90.00
_cell.angle_beta   90.00
_cell.angle_gamma   90.00
#
_symmetry.space_group_name_H-M   'P 1'
#
loop_
_entity.id
_entity.type
_entity.pdbx_description
1 polymer ?
#
loop_
_entity_poly.entity_id
_entity_poly.type
_entity_poly.pdbx_seq_one_letter_code
_entity_poly.pdbx_strand_id
1 'polypeptide(L)'
;MLLLGGVGSLAYWSDNDALDGGSVTAGTLALNDVTCDPTWTEGADTDVLLIVPGDTITKECTGTITMTGDHISADVELDATSVAEAESAFNLATTAGDAVDISAVLTGGGTLTQSGPVSVTITVAWPFGTVADNDAQGVSTDALNDLVINAVQVNPHP
;
A
#
# COMPACT_ATOMS: atom_id res chain seq x y z
N MET A 1 45.40 49.04 56.71
CA MET A 1 44.89 49.42 55.38
C MET A 1 45.52 48.46 54.38
N LEU A 2 44.89 47.33 54.07
CA LEU A 2 43.72 47.15 53.20
C LEU A 2 44.04 47.39 51.72
N LEU A 3 44.28 46.28 51.00
CA LEU A 3 43.68 46.02 49.68
C LEU A 3 43.54 44.49 49.55
N LEU A 4 42.36 43.97 49.86
CA LEU A 4 41.44 43.37 48.87
C LEU A 4 42.14 42.21 48.12
N GLY A 5 41.90 40.97 48.53
CA GLY A 5 40.59 40.34 48.29
C GLY A 5 40.68 39.69 46.93
N GLY A 6 40.95 38.39 46.93
CA GLY A 6 41.18 37.58 45.74
C GLY A 6 40.11 37.84 44.69
N VAL A 7 40.51 38.53 43.63
CA VAL A 7 39.89 38.33 42.32
C VAL A 7 40.32 36.93 41.94
N GLY A 8 39.52 35.94 42.36
CA GLY A 8 39.59 34.61 41.80
C GLY A 8 39.48 34.79 40.30
N SER A 9 40.60 34.66 39.59
CA SER A 9 40.54 34.44 38.16
C SER A 9 39.70 33.18 38.04
N LEU A 10 38.47 33.32 37.56
CA LEU A 10 37.69 32.20 37.12
C LEU A 10 38.52 31.56 36.01
N ALA A 11 39.33 30.58 36.38
CA ALA A 11 39.96 29.70 35.43
C ALA A 11 38.80 28.90 34.86
N TYR A 12 38.22 29.39 33.77
CA TYR A 12 37.25 28.64 33.01
C TYR A 12 38.03 27.49 32.36
N TRP A 13 37.85 26.29 32.90
CA TRP A 13 38.30 25.06 32.27
C TRP A 13 37.16 24.66 31.33
N SER A 14 37.37 24.83 30.02
CA SER A 14 36.49 24.31 29.00
C SER A 14 37.27 23.32 28.16
N ASP A 15 36.74 22.11 28.04
CA ASP A 15 37.21 21.08 27.12
C ASP A 15 36.11 20.83 26.11
N ASN A 16 36.50 20.67 24.84
CA ASN A 16 35.55 20.47 23.75
C ASN A 16 36.20 19.53 22.75
N ASP A 17 35.65 18.34 22.63
CA ASP A 17 36.12 17.33 21.68
C ASP A 17 35.05 17.11 20.61
N ALA A 18 35.50 16.80 19.39
CA ALA A 18 34.60 16.53 18.29
C ALA A 18 34.09 15.09 18.40
N LEU A 19 32.76 14.93 18.46
CA LEU A 19 32.14 13.62 18.28
C LEU A 19 32.25 13.22 16.82
N ASP A 20 33.00 12.16 16.53
CA ASP A 20 32.90 11.46 15.26
C ASP A 20 31.58 10.67 15.24
N GLY A 21 30.59 11.24 14.56
CA GLY A 21 29.26 10.65 14.45
C GLY A 21 29.18 9.43 13.52
N GLY A 22 30.28 9.06 12.86
CA GLY A 22 30.29 8.02 11.82
C GLY A 22 29.47 8.41 10.59
N SER A 23 29.30 7.47 9.67
CA SER A 23 28.47 7.64 8.47
C SER A 23 27.14 6.92 8.61
N VAL A 24 26.03 7.66 8.56
CA VAL A 24 24.66 7.12 8.48
C VAL A 24 24.06 7.57 7.15
N THR A 25 23.44 6.64 6.41
CA THR A 25 22.79 6.91 5.11
C THR A 25 21.33 6.47 5.16
N ALA A 26 20.45 7.20 4.48
CA ALA A 26 19.03 6.85 4.38
C ALA A 26 18.81 5.58 3.54
N GLY A 27 17.79 4.81 3.91
CA GLY A 27 17.34 3.60 3.21
C GLY A 27 16.53 3.88 1.93
N THR A 28 16.04 2.81 1.30
CA THR A 28 15.19 2.86 0.08
C THR A 28 14.03 1.88 0.16
N LEU A 29 12.90 2.24 -0.45
CA LEU A 29 11.73 1.38 -0.69
C LEU A 29 11.26 1.60 -2.13
N ALA A 30 11.11 0.52 -2.90
CA ALA A 30 10.60 0.57 -4.26
C ALA A 30 9.81 -0.70 -4.60
N LEU A 31 8.69 -0.53 -5.31
CA LEU A 31 7.95 -1.60 -5.97
C LEU A 31 8.12 -1.42 -7.47
N ASN A 32 8.70 -2.41 -8.14
CA ASN A 32 9.02 -2.35 -9.56
C ASN A 32 8.45 -3.56 -10.30
N ASP A 33 8.45 -3.48 -11.62
CA ASP A 33 8.12 -4.58 -12.54
C ASP A 33 6.74 -5.21 -12.25
N VAL A 34 5.78 -4.38 -11.84
CA VAL A 34 4.40 -4.83 -11.59
C VAL A 34 3.76 -5.23 -12.91
N THR A 35 3.34 -6.48 -13.01
CA THR A 35 2.63 -7.04 -14.16
C THR A 35 1.48 -7.88 -13.66
N CYS A 36 0.32 -7.76 -14.32
CA CYS A 36 -0.86 -8.55 -13.97
C CYS A 36 -1.24 -9.49 -15.11
N ASP A 37 -1.99 -10.53 -14.76
CA ASP A 37 -2.57 -11.42 -15.74
C ASP A 37 -3.45 -10.66 -16.74
N PRO A 38 -3.49 -11.10 -18.01
CA PRO A 38 -4.18 -10.37 -19.07
C PRO A 38 -5.70 -10.42 -18.90
N THR A 39 -6.23 -11.45 -18.23
CA THR A 39 -7.66 -11.70 -18.06
C THR A 39 -8.04 -11.64 -16.58
N TRP A 40 -9.32 -11.37 -16.35
CA TRP A 40 -9.95 -11.61 -15.07
C TRP A 40 -10.51 -13.03 -15.06
N THR A 41 -10.42 -13.71 -13.92
CA THR A 41 -10.89 -15.09 -13.78
C THR A 41 -11.94 -15.23 -12.69
N GLU A 42 -12.83 -16.21 -12.82
CA GLU A 42 -13.70 -16.66 -11.74
C GLU A 42 -13.32 -18.10 -11.35
N GLY A 43 -13.08 -18.32 -10.05
CA GLY A 43 -12.71 -19.63 -9.52
C GLY A 43 -11.36 -20.15 -10.03
N ALA A 44 -11.29 -21.44 -10.40
CA ALA A 44 -10.06 -22.10 -10.86
C ALA A 44 -9.71 -21.74 -12.32
N ASP A 45 -9.52 -20.45 -12.59
CA ASP A 45 -9.02 -19.88 -13.85
C ASP A 45 -10.01 -19.88 -15.03
N THR A 46 -11.30 -19.67 -14.76
CA THR A 46 -12.28 -19.45 -15.85
C THR A 46 -12.23 -17.99 -16.28
N ASP A 47 -11.73 -17.70 -17.48
CA ASP A 47 -11.72 -16.33 -18.04
C ASP A 47 -13.14 -15.72 -18.08
N VAL A 48 -13.26 -14.50 -17.56
CA VAL A 48 -14.52 -13.74 -17.52
C VAL A 48 -14.45 -12.57 -18.50
N LEU A 49 -15.43 -12.52 -19.40
CA LEU A 49 -15.61 -11.42 -20.36
C LEU A 49 -16.85 -10.56 -20.05
N LEU A 50 -17.81 -11.13 -19.33
CA LEU A 50 -19.08 -10.50 -18.97
C LEU A 50 -19.37 -10.86 -17.52
N ILE A 51 -19.72 -9.85 -16.73
CA ILE A 51 -20.02 -9.98 -15.30
C ILE A 51 -21.54 -9.85 -15.12
N VAL A 52 -22.10 -10.61 -14.19
CA VAL A 52 -23.47 -10.48 -13.71
C VAL A 52 -23.50 -10.27 -12.19
N PRO A 53 -24.61 -9.76 -11.63
CA PRO A 53 -24.77 -9.65 -10.18
C PRO A 53 -24.52 -10.99 -9.48
N GLY A 54 -23.67 -10.98 -8.45
CA GLY A 54 -23.28 -12.16 -7.68
C GLY A 54 -21.92 -12.75 -8.03
N ASP A 55 -21.32 -12.34 -9.14
CA ASP A 55 -20.00 -12.84 -9.56
C ASP A 55 -18.88 -12.34 -8.65
N THR A 56 -17.81 -13.11 -8.55
CA THR A 56 -16.57 -12.67 -7.91
C THR A 56 -15.40 -13.02 -8.80
N ILE A 57 -14.70 -11.99 -9.28
CA ILE A 57 -13.58 -12.16 -10.19
C ILE A 57 -12.26 -11.81 -9.52
N THR A 58 -11.19 -12.46 -9.98
CA THR A 58 -9.84 -12.28 -9.48
C THR A 58 -8.86 -11.96 -10.61
N LYS A 59 -7.79 -11.25 -10.25
CA LYS A 59 -6.64 -11.02 -11.12
C LYS A 59 -5.36 -11.07 -10.29
N GLU A 60 -4.40 -11.87 -10.74
CA GLU A 60 -3.10 -11.96 -10.10
C GLU A 60 -2.15 -10.92 -10.69
N CYS A 61 -1.42 -10.24 -9.81
CA CYS A 61 -0.38 -9.29 -10.15
C CYS A 61 0.92 -9.69 -9.46
N THR A 62 2.02 -9.73 -10.19
CA THR A 62 3.36 -10.00 -9.66
C THR A 62 4.23 -8.76 -9.79
N GLY A 63 5.20 -8.62 -8.89
CA GLY A 63 6.18 -7.54 -8.92
C GLY A 63 7.41 -7.86 -8.08
N THR A 64 8.33 -6.91 -7.97
CA THR A 64 9.51 -7.03 -7.11
C THR A 64 9.58 -5.86 -6.14
N ILE A 65 9.64 -6.16 -4.85
CA ILE A 65 9.90 -5.17 -3.80
C ILE A 65 11.40 -5.09 -3.51
N THR A 66 11.94 -3.88 -3.46
CA THR A 66 13.31 -3.57 -3.05
C THR A 66 13.29 -2.70 -1.81
N MET A 67 13.97 -3.16 -0.76
CA MET A 67 14.00 -2.56 0.57
C MET A 67 15.43 -2.52 1.07
N THR A 68 15.92 -1.34 1.44
CA THR A 68 17.23 -1.15 2.08
C THR A 68 17.03 -0.37 3.37
N GLY A 69 17.42 -0.93 4.51
CA GLY A 69 17.36 -0.28 5.82
C GLY A 69 17.36 -1.31 6.95
N ASP A 70 17.85 -0.92 8.13
CA ASP A 70 18.04 -1.85 9.25
C ASP A 70 16.73 -2.23 9.98
N HIS A 71 15.71 -1.37 9.87
CA HIS A 71 14.39 -1.53 10.50
C HIS A 71 13.28 -1.19 9.50
N ILE A 72 13.39 -1.68 8.28
CA ILE A 72 12.41 -1.42 7.23
C ILE A 72 11.41 -2.56 7.12
N SER A 73 10.14 -2.21 7.09
CA SER A 73 9.03 -3.11 6.77
C SER A 73 8.02 -2.36 5.90
N ALA A 74 7.28 -3.07 5.05
CA ALA A 74 6.35 -2.46 4.11
C ALA A 74 5.14 -3.35 3.86
N ASP A 75 3.99 -2.73 3.67
CA ASP A 75 2.78 -3.38 3.19
C ASP A 75 2.63 -3.11 1.69
N VAL A 76 2.06 -4.08 0.96
CA VAL A 76 1.67 -3.91 -0.44
C VAL A 76 0.15 -3.90 -0.48
N GLU A 77 -0.41 -2.80 -0.97
CA GLU A 77 -1.84 -2.55 -0.92
C GLU A 77 -2.33 -1.87 -2.20
N LEU A 78 -3.64 -1.93 -2.47
CA LEU A 78 -4.25 -1.11 -3.49
C LEU A 78 -4.34 0.35 -3.01
N ASP A 79 -4.11 1.28 -3.93
CA ASP A 79 -4.35 2.68 -3.69
C ASP A 79 -5.85 2.91 -3.44
N ALA A 80 -6.19 3.39 -2.25
CA ALA A 80 -7.57 3.61 -1.85
C ALA A 80 -8.31 4.63 -2.74
N THR A 81 -7.61 5.58 -3.36
CA THR A 81 -8.22 6.54 -4.29
C THR A 81 -8.59 5.84 -5.59
N SER A 82 -7.67 5.05 -6.16
CA SER A 82 -7.94 4.29 -7.38
C SER A 82 -9.11 3.31 -7.21
N VAL A 83 -9.21 2.67 -6.04
CA VAL A 83 -10.33 1.79 -5.67
C VAL A 83 -11.65 2.58 -5.63
N ALA A 84 -11.68 3.69 -4.89
CA ALA A 84 -12.89 4.51 -4.78
C ALA A 84 -13.34 5.10 -6.14
N GLU A 85 -12.39 5.49 -6.99
CA GLU A 85 -12.68 5.95 -8.35
C GLU A 85 -13.28 4.84 -9.21
N ALA A 86 -12.73 3.63 -9.15
CA ALA A 86 -13.26 2.46 -9.87
C ALA A 86 -14.67 2.09 -9.40
N GLU A 87 -14.89 1.99 -8.07
CA GLU A 87 -16.21 1.71 -7.49
C GLU A 87 -17.24 2.77 -7.88
N SER A 88 -16.85 4.05 -7.84
CA SER A 88 -17.73 5.15 -8.26
C SER A 88 -18.05 5.13 -9.75
N ALA A 89 -17.13 4.65 -10.60
CA ALA A 89 -17.33 4.58 -12.04
C ALA A 89 -18.40 3.55 -12.44
N PHE A 90 -18.59 2.49 -11.64
CA PHE A 90 -19.64 1.51 -11.88
C PHE A 90 -21.05 2.07 -11.65
N ASN A 91 -21.17 3.16 -10.88
CA ASN A 91 -22.42 3.88 -10.64
C ASN A 91 -23.57 2.96 -10.16
N LEU A 92 -23.24 1.92 -9.38
CA LEU A 92 -24.23 1.06 -8.72
C LEU A 92 -24.72 1.72 -7.42
N ALA A 93 -25.96 1.44 -7.04
CA ALA A 93 -26.53 1.99 -5.82
C ALA A 93 -25.74 1.53 -4.58
N THR A 94 -25.20 2.47 -3.82
CA THR A 94 -24.43 2.18 -2.60
C THR A 94 -25.31 1.89 -1.38
N THR A 95 -26.54 1.41 -1.58
CA THR A 95 -27.36 0.94 -0.46
C THR A 95 -26.60 -0.22 0.21
N ALA A 96 -26.60 -0.29 1.54
CA ALA A 96 -25.73 -1.21 2.27
C ALA A 96 -25.92 -2.66 1.80
N GLY A 97 -24.89 -3.20 1.12
CA GLY A 97 -24.87 -4.56 0.54
C GLY A 97 -24.88 -4.62 -0.99
N ASP A 98 -25.09 -3.50 -1.67
CA ASP A 98 -25.25 -3.43 -3.13
C ASP A 98 -24.09 -2.69 -3.84
N ALA A 99 -23.05 -2.28 -3.10
CA ALA A 99 -21.82 -1.71 -3.68
C ALA A 99 -20.84 -2.81 -4.14
N VAL A 100 -20.16 -2.57 -5.25
CA VAL A 100 -19.00 -3.39 -5.66
C VAL A 100 -17.92 -3.24 -4.59
N ASP A 101 -17.31 -4.36 -4.21
CA ASP A 101 -16.21 -4.40 -3.24
C ASP A 101 -14.93 -4.81 -3.97
N ILE A 102 -13.94 -3.93 -3.95
CA ILE A 102 -12.60 -4.19 -4.52
C ILE A 102 -11.60 -4.34 -3.38
N SER A 103 -10.92 -5.48 -3.34
CA SER A 103 -9.88 -5.75 -2.35
C SER A 103 -8.67 -6.40 -2.98
N ALA A 104 -7.55 -6.39 -2.27
CA ALA A 104 -6.34 -7.10 -2.67
C ALA A 104 -5.71 -7.81 -1.48
N VAL A 105 -5.12 -8.96 -1.76
CA VAL A 105 -4.40 -9.76 -0.77
C VAL A 105 -3.03 -10.09 -1.31
N LEU A 106 -1.99 -9.77 -0.54
CA LEU A 106 -0.64 -10.24 -0.79
C LEU A 106 -0.57 -11.76 -0.55
N THR A 107 -0.06 -12.50 -1.53
CA THR A 107 0.21 -13.94 -1.39
C THR A 107 1.19 -14.18 -0.25
N GLY A 108 0.80 -15.04 0.68
CA GLY A 108 1.53 -15.28 1.94
C GLY A 108 1.15 -14.32 3.08
N GLY A 109 0.49 -13.20 2.76
CA GLY A 109 -0.08 -12.23 3.69
C GLY A 109 0.95 -11.41 4.48
N GLY A 110 0.44 -10.38 5.16
CA GLY A 110 1.18 -9.60 6.15
C GLY A 110 2.20 -8.62 5.59
N THR A 111 3.01 -8.08 6.51
CA THR A 111 4.03 -7.07 6.22
C THR A 111 5.32 -7.70 5.75
N LEU A 112 5.89 -7.15 4.67
CA LEU A 112 7.17 -7.55 4.11
C LEU A 112 8.31 -6.93 4.92
N THR A 113 9.33 -7.72 5.23
CA THR A 113 10.52 -7.31 5.99
C THR A 113 11.82 -7.45 5.20
N GLN A 114 11.73 -7.87 3.94
CA GLN A 114 12.86 -8.16 3.08
C GLN A 114 12.50 -7.96 1.61
N SER A 115 13.51 -7.65 0.80
CA SER A 115 13.38 -7.57 -0.65
C SER A 115 13.03 -8.93 -1.26
N GLY A 116 12.30 -8.93 -2.38
CA GLY A 116 11.96 -10.16 -3.09
C GLY A 116 10.79 -10.02 -4.06
N PRO A 117 10.43 -11.12 -4.74
CA PRO A 117 9.21 -11.16 -5.52
C PRO A 117 7.98 -11.06 -4.62
N VAL A 118 6.95 -10.39 -5.10
CA VAL A 118 5.64 -10.26 -4.47
C VAL A 118 4.56 -10.68 -5.47
N SER A 119 3.47 -11.23 -4.95
CA SER A 119 2.30 -11.64 -5.74
C SER A 119 1.06 -11.16 -5.01
N VAL A 120 0.15 -10.50 -5.71
CA VAL A 120 -1.05 -9.86 -5.16
C VAL A 120 -2.24 -10.36 -5.94
N THR A 121 -3.21 -10.94 -5.23
CA THR A 121 -4.50 -11.31 -5.80
C THR A 121 -5.48 -10.18 -5.56
N ILE A 122 -5.90 -9.50 -6.63
CA ILE A 122 -7.00 -8.54 -6.59
C ILE A 122 -8.32 -9.31 -6.73
N THR A 123 -9.30 -8.97 -5.91
CA THR A 123 -10.65 -9.56 -5.93
C THR A 123 -11.67 -8.43 -6.10
N VAL A 124 -12.61 -8.63 -7.03
CA VAL A 124 -13.75 -7.74 -7.24
C VAL A 124 -15.02 -8.56 -7.05
N ALA A 125 -15.79 -8.21 -6.02
CA ALA A 125 -17.06 -8.84 -5.73
C ALA A 125 -18.21 -7.98 -6.26
N TRP A 126 -18.96 -8.50 -7.23
CA TRP A 126 -20.16 -7.88 -7.74
C TRP A 126 -21.36 -8.33 -6.90
N PRO A 127 -22.05 -7.43 -6.20
CA PRO A 127 -23.16 -7.82 -5.34
C PRO A 127 -24.34 -8.31 -6.18
N PHE A 128 -25.10 -9.27 -5.64
CA PHE A 128 -26.33 -9.75 -6.28
C PHE A 128 -27.46 -8.71 -6.22
N GLY A 129 -27.42 -7.80 -5.25
CA GLY A 129 -28.50 -6.85 -5.00
C GLY A 129 -29.56 -7.36 -4.03
N THR A 130 -30.26 -6.45 -3.35
CA THR A 130 -31.45 -6.77 -2.54
C THR A 130 -32.78 -6.33 -3.17
N VAL A 131 -32.69 -5.55 -4.25
CA VAL A 131 -33.82 -5.03 -5.03
C VAL A 131 -33.66 -5.47 -6.48
N ALA A 132 -34.76 -5.80 -7.14
CA ALA A 132 -34.75 -6.08 -8.57
C ALA A 132 -34.76 -4.76 -9.36
N ASP A 133 -33.61 -4.40 -9.91
CA ASP A 133 -33.41 -3.31 -10.85
C ASP A 133 -32.57 -3.77 -12.05
N ASN A 134 -32.14 -2.85 -12.91
CA ASN A 134 -31.26 -3.12 -14.05
C ASN A 134 -29.97 -2.28 -13.97
N ASP A 135 -29.60 -1.79 -12.80
CA ASP A 135 -28.54 -0.77 -12.67
C ASP A 135 -27.17 -1.34 -13.06
N ALA A 136 -26.93 -2.63 -12.83
CA ALA A 136 -25.71 -3.33 -13.25
C ALA A 136 -25.66 -3.68 -14.75
N GLN A 137 -26.76 -3.55 -15.50
CA GLN A 137 -26.80 -3.99 -16.89
C GLN A 137 -25.99 -3.07 -17.80
N GLY A 138 -24.94 -3.62 -18.42
CA GLY A 138 -24.14 -2.90 -19.41
C GLY A 138 -23.21 -1.83 -18.81
N VAL A 139 -22.99 -1.88 -17.49
CA VAL A 139 -21.97 -1.08 -16.81
C VAL A 139 -20.60 -1.40 -17.41
N SER A 140 -19.81 -0.36 -17.69
CA SER A 140 -18.43 -0.54 -18.15
C SER A 140 -17.52 -0.94 -16.99
N THR A 141 -16.61 -1.87 -17.23
CA THR A 141 -15.58 -2.31 -16.28
C THR A 141 -14.22 -1.66 -16.55
N ASP A 142 -14.14 -0.69 -17.46
CA ASP A 142 -12.87 -0.09 -17.90
C ASP A 142 -12.06 0.52 -16.74
N ALA A 143 -12.74 1.03 -15.71
CA ALA A 143 -12.10 1.61 -14.53
C ALA A 143 -11.26 0.61 -13.71
N LEU A 144 -11.46 -0.71 -13.90
CA LEU A 144 -10.58 -1.72 -13.31
C LEU A 144 -9.15 -1.66 -13.87
N ASN A 145 -8.94 -1.07 -15.04
CA ASN A 145 -7.60 -0.91 -15.62
C ASN A 145 -6.80 0.23 -14.95
N ASP A 146 -7.47 1.08 -14.18
CA ASP A 146 -6.86 2.25 -13.52
C ASP A 146 -6.49 1.97 -12.06
N LEU A 147 -6.68 0.74 -11.57
CA LEU A 147 -6.28 0.32 -10.23
C LEU A 147 -4.76 0.42 -10.05
N VAL A 148 -4.33 0.98 -8.92
CA VAL A 148 -2.90 1.19 -8.60
C VAL A 148 -2.50 0.34 -7.40
N ILE A 149 -1.35 -0.33 -7.49
CA ILE A 149 -0.72 -1.04 -6.36
C ILE A 149 0.43 -0.20 -5.82
N ASN A 150 0.44 0.00 -4.50
CA ASN A 150 1.47 0.73 -3.77
C ASN A 150 2.27 -0.19 -2.83
N ALA A 151 3.50 0.22 -2.53
CA ALA A 151 4.24 -0.28 -1.37
C ALA A 151 4.39 0.85 -0.34
N VAL A 152 3.90 0.63 0.86
CA VAL A 152 3.85 1.63 1.93
C VAL A 152 4.73 1.19 3.09
N GLN A 153 5.65 2.06 3.51
CA GLN A 153 6.50 1.77 4.65
C GLN A 153 5.67 1.74 5.94
N VAL A 154 5.86 0.69 6.74
CA VAL A 154 5.30 0.58 8.08
C VAL A 154 6.25 1.24 9.09
N ASN A 155 5.68 2.02 10.02
CA ASN A 155 6.47 2.66 11.07
C ASN A 155 7.11 1.60 11.99
N PRO A 156 8.44 1.52 12.10
CA PRO A 156 9.10 0.56 12.98
C PRO A 156 8.93 0.87 14.48
N HIS A 157 8.44 2.06 14.83
CA HIS A 157 8.27 2.55 16.20
C HIS A 157 6.91 3.26 16.38
N PRO A 158 5.81 2.52 16.62
CA PRO A 158 4.48 3.08 16.85
C PRO A 158 4.37 3.87 18.17
#